data_AF-A0A5Q6RXX9-F1
#
_entry.id   AF-A0A5Q6RXX9-F1
#
_cell.length_a   1.000
_cell.length_b   1.000
_cell.length_c   1.000
_cell.angle_alpha   90.00
_cell.angle_beta   90.00
_cell.angle_gamma   90.00
#
_symmetry.space_group_name_H-M   'P 1'
#
loop_
_entity.id
_entity.type
_entity.pdbx_description
1 polymer ?
#
loop_
_entity_poly.entity_id
_entity_poly.type
_entity_poly.pdbx_seq_one_letter_code
_entity_poly.pdbx_strand_id
1 'polypeptide(L)' 'MSVGIVVSVYAAIVAAAVALAVYGRRHPDRVATWGELLDVAMANRALRLAVVGYWWWLGWHYLVGPTII' A
#
# COMPACT_ATOMS: atom_id res chain seq x y z
N MET A 1 14.15 6.26 -19.90
CA MET A 1 13.05 5.33 -19.53
C MET A 1 11.78 5.87 -20.14
N SER A 2 11.10 5.13 -21.02
CA SER A 2 9.92 5.68 -21.72
C SER A 2 8.72 5.76 -20.77
N VAL A 3 8.02 6.90 -20.76
CA VAL A 3 6.85 7.14 -19.89
C VAL A 3 5.80 6.04 -20.06
N GLY A 4 5.62 5.50 -21.27
CA GLY A 4 4.70 4.40 -21.55
C GLY A 4 5.00 3.11 -20.78
N ILE A 5 6.28 2.77 -20.56
CA ILE A 5 6.68 1.59 -19.76
C ILE A 5 6.36 1.84 -18.28
N VAL A 6 6.61 3.04 -17.79
CA VAL A 6 6.32 3.39 -16.40
C VAL A 6 4.82 3.28 -16.14
N VAL A 7 4.00 3.90 -17.00
CA VAL A 7 2.54 3.87 -16.87
C VAL A 7 2.00 2.44 -16.96
N SER A 8 2.49 1.62 -17.88
CA SER A 8 1.99 0.25 -18.04
C SER A 8 2.33 -0.64 -16.85
N VAL A 9 3.53 -0.51 -16.27
CA VAL A 9 3.92 -1.24 -15.07
C VAL A 9 3.06 -0.84 -13.88
N TYR A 10 2.86 0.46 -13.63
CA TYR A 10 1.99 0.93 -12.55
C TYR A 10 0.54 0.47 -12.76
N ALA A 11 0.02 0.53 -13.98
CA ALA A 11 -1.33 0.05 -14.30
C ALA A 11 -1.47 -1.46 -14.05
N ALA A 12 -0.46 -2.26 -14.41
CA ALA A 12 -0.46 -3.70 -14.17
C ALA A 12 -0.45 -4.02 -12.67
N ILE A 13 0.33 -3.29 -11.86
CA ILE A 13 0.37 -3.45 -10.40
C ILE A 13 -1.01 -3.13 -9.80
N VAL A 14 -1.64 -2.02 -10.21
CA VAL A 14 -2.99 -1.66 -9.74
C VAL A 14 -4.01 -2.72 -10.14
N ALA A 15 -3.98 -3.19 -11.39
CA ALA A 15 -4.88 -4.22 -11.87
C ALA A 15 -4.71 -5.53 -11.08
N ALA A 16 -3.47 -5.95 -10.80
CA ALA A 16 -3.19 -7.12 -9.97
C ALA A 16 -3.70 -6.95 -8.53
N ALA A 17 -3.49 -5.77 -7.93
CA ALA A 17 -3.99 -5.48 -6.58
C ALA A 17 -5.53 -5.54 -6.51
N VAL A 18 -6.21 -4.98 -7.51
CA VAL A 18 -7.69 -5.05 -7.61
C VAL A 18 -8.16 -6.48 -7.83
N ALA A 19 -7.50 -7.24 -8.72
CA ALA A 19 -7.83 -8.63 -8.97
C ALA A 19 -7.70 -9.48 -7.70
N LEU A 20 -6.60 -9.34 -6.96
CA LEU A 20 -6.39 -10.00 -5.67
C LEU A 20 -7.43 -9.59 -4.63
N ALA A 21 -7.74 -8.30 -4.52
CA ALA A 21 -8.74 -7.79 -3.58
C ALA A 21 -10.13 -8.36 -3.88
N VAL A 22 -10.51 -8.42 -5.16
CA VAL A 22 -11.78 -8.97 -5.61
C VAL A 22 -11.82 -10.49 -5.42
N TYR A 23 -10.71 -11.18 -5.71
CA TYR A 23 -10.59 -12.63 -5.55
C TYR A 23 -10.67 -13.04 -4.08
N GLY A 24 -9.93 -12.37 -3.19
CA GLY A 24 -9.99 -12.62 -1.75
C GLY A 24 -11.38 -12.40 -1.16
N ARG A 25 -12.13 -11.39 -1.65
CA ARG A 25 -13.54 -11.20 -1.23
C ARG A 25 -14.47 -12.32 -1.71
N ARG A 26 -14.19 -12.95 -2.85
CA ARG A 26 -15.02 -14.05 -3.40
C ARG A 26 -14.60 -15.42 -2.87
N HIS A 27 -13.36 -15.58 -2.45
CA HIS A 27 -12.79 -16.83 -1.94
C HIS A 27 -11.96 -16.58 -0.66
N PRO A 28 -12.61 -16.15 0.44
CA PRO A 28 -11.90 -15.87 1.69
C PRO A 28 -11.14 -17.10 2.23
N ASP A 29 -11.64 -18.31 1.92
CA ASP A 29 -11.02 -19.56 2.35
C ASP A 29 -9.67 -19.87 1.65
N ARG A 30 -9.35 -19.19 0.54
CA ARG A 30 -8.12 -19.42 -0.25
C ARG A 30 -7.16 -18.26 -0.20
N VAL A 31 -7.66 -17.03 -0.09
CA VAL A 31 -6.83 -15.82 -0.04
C VAL A 31 -7.40 -14.93 1.04
N ALA A 32 -6.61 -14.71 2.09
CA ALA A 32 -6.94 -13.78 3.15
C ALA A 32 -7.30 -12.42 2.55
N THR A 33 -8.44 -11.89 2.96
CA THR A 33 -8.90 -10.59 2.50
C THR A 33 -7.95 -9.50 2.96
N TRP A 34 -7.97 -8.35 2.27
CA TRP A 34 -7.21 -7.19 2.71
C TRP A 34 -7.52 -6.77 4.16
N GLY A 35 -8.77 -6.95 4.60
CA GLY A 35 -9.20 -6.66 5.97
C GLY A 35 -8.53 -7.60 6.98
N GLU A 36 -8.57 -8.91 6.74
CA GLU A 36 -7.93 -9.90 7.62
C GLU A 36 -6.40 -9.73 7.66
N LEU A 37 -5.78 -9.45 6.51
CA LEU A 37 -4.36 -9.14 6.45
C LEU A 37 -4.02 -7.92 7.30
N LEU A 38 -4.80 -6.84 7.19
CA LEU A 38 -4.64 -5.64 7.99
C LEU A 38 -4.88 -5.89 9.48
N ASP A 39 -5.89 -6.68 9.84
CA ASP A 39 -6.17 -7.02 11.24
C ASP A 39 -5.02 -7.81 11.86
N VAL A 40 -4.47 -8.80 11.16
CA VAL A 40 -3.28 -9.55 11.60
C VAL A 40 -2.06 -8.64 11.69
N ALA A 41 -1.82 -7.81 10.68
CA ALA A 41 -0.71 -6.85 10.68
C ALA A 41 -0.84 -5.87 11.86
N MET A 42 -2.02 -5.31 12.06
CA MET A 42 -2.32 -4.36 13.12
C MET A 42 -2.45 -5.04 14.49
N ALA A 43 -2.58 -6.36 14.61
CA ALA A 43 -2.47 -7.03 15.91
C ALA A 43 -1.06 -6.87 16.52
N ASN A 44 -0.04 -6.68 15.68
CA ASN A 44 1.35 -6.51 16.12
C ASN A 44 1.66 -5.04 16.46
N ARG A 45 2.03 -4.78 17.72
CA ARG A 45 2.45 -3.44 18.19
C ARG A 45 3.65 -2.90 17.42
N ALA A 46 4.60 -3.75 17.05
CA ALA A 46 5.78 -3.33 16.28
C ALA A 46 5.37 -2.80 14.90
N LEU A 47 4.40 -3.43 14.25
CA LEU A 47 3.92 -2.99 12.94
C LEU A 47 3.11 -1.69 13.04
N ARG A 48 2.32 -1.50 14.10
CA ARG A 48 1.67 -0.19 14.37
C ARG A 48 2.70 0.92 14.51
N LEU A 49 3.75 0.68 15.29
CA LEU A 49 4.84 1.64 15.45
C LEU A 49 5.59 1.87 14.14
N ALA A 50 5.78 0.84 13.32
CA ALA A 50 6.37 0.98 11.99
C ALA A 50 5.48 1.83 11.07
N VAL A 51 4.15 1.66 11.08
CA VAL A 51 3.22 2.49 10.30
C VAL A 51 3.26 3.93 10.77
N VAL A 52 3.19 4.19 12.08
CA VAL A 52 3.26 5.54 12.63
C VAL A 52 4.63 6.18 12.35
N GLY A 53 5.71 5.41 12.50
CA GLY A 53 7.07 5.85 12.20
C GLY A 53 7.29 6.14 10.73
N TYR A 54 6.75 5.31 9.83
CA TYR A 54 6.78 5.54 8.39
C TYR A 54 5.94 6.76 7.99
N TRP A 55 4.76 6.92 8.58
CA TRP A 55 3.92 8.10 8.36
C TRP A 55 4.60 9.38 8.84
N TRP A 56 5.20 9.34 10.03
CA TRP A 56 6.02 10.43 10.55
C TRP A 56 7.18 10.73 9.60
N TRP A 57 7.88 9.67 9.15
CA TRP A 57 8.98 9.75 8.18
C TRP A 57 8.58 10.46 6.89
N LEU A 58 7.45 10.06 6.28
CA LEU A 58 6.88 10.73 5.13
C LEU A 58 6.52 12.20 5.44
N GLY A 59 5.91 12.45 6.60
CA GLY A 59 5.51 13.79 7.02
C GLY A 59 6.68 14.77 6.95
N TRP A 60 7.78 14.50 7.67
CA TRP A 60 8.90 15.45 7.69
C TRP A 60 9.70 15.47 6.38
N HIS A 61 9.74 14.38 5.61
CA HIS A 61 10.44 14.38 4.32
C HIS A 61 9.69 15.15 3.22
N TYR A 62 8.36 15.14 3.20
CA TYR A 62 7.56 15.77 2.15
C TYR A 62 7.00 17.15 2.56
N LEU A 63 6.72 17.38 3.84
CA LEU A 63 6.25 18.69 4.34
C LEU A 63 7.38 19.73 4.44
N VAL A 64 8.65 19.29 4.49
CA VAL A 64 9.83 20.15 4.52
C VAL A 64 10.54 20.13 3.16
N GLY A 65 9.77 20.23 2.08
CA GLY A 65 10.29 20.55 0.74
C GLY A 65 10.19 22.06 0.47
N PRO A 66 11.09 22.66 -0.32
CA PRO A 66 10.96 24.06 -0.70
C PRO A 66 9.60 24.27 -1.36
N THR A 67 8.73 25.00 -0.67
CA THR A 67 7.52 25.56 -1.25
C THR A 67 8.02 26.49 -2.34
N ILE A 68 7.86 26.10 -3.60
CA ILE A 68 8.26 26.93 -4.74
C ILE A 68 7.23 28.07 -4.75
N ILE A 69 7.60 29.20 -4.14
CA ILE A 69 6.86 30.46 -4.15
C ILE A 69 7.22 31.21 -5.43
#